data_AF-A0AAE1NM05-F1
#
_entry.id   AF-A0AAE1NM05-F1
#
_cell.length_a   1.000
_cell.length_b   1.000
_cell.length_c   1.000
_cell.angle_alpha   90.00
_cell.angle_beta   90.00
_cell.angle_gamma   90.00
#
_symmetry.space_group_name_H-M   'P 1'
#
loop_
_entity.id
_entity.type
_entity.pdbx_description
1 polymer ?
#
loop_
_entity_poly.entity_id
_entity_poly.type
_entity_poly.pdbx_seq_one_letter_code
_entity_poly.pdbx_strand_id
1 'polypeptide(L)'
;VLSALDILQPPHLDFFQEIYVITELMQSDLHKIIVSPQHLSADHVKVFLYQILRGLKYLHSARIIHRDIKPGNLLVNSNCVLKICDFGLARVEEPDESRHMTQEVVTQYYRAPELLMGARHYTQAVDVWSVGCIFGELLGRRILFQAQSPVQQLERITDLLGTPNSEDMKYACEGAQSHMLRRPPKPPALPALYTLSSHATHEAVHLLTQMLAFDPDKRLTISEALGHPYLDEGRLRYHSCMCTCCAATTCGGRQYTHDFEPSAPHSFDDTWEGELRSMSQVKDRLHKFIMSHLARDRVPLCINPMSAAYKSFARPVHV
;
A
#
# COMPACT_ATOMS: atom_id res chain seq x y z
N VAL A 1 0.01 -6.11 -7.10
CA VAL A 1 -1.11 -5.15 -7.26
C VAL A 1 -2.32 -5.93 -7.77
N LEU A 2 -3.52 -5.60 -7.29
CA LEU A 2 -4.78 -6.23 -7.71
C LEU A 2 -5.04 -5.95 -9.20
N SER A 3 -5.39 -6.99 -9.95
CA SER A 3 -5.71 -6.83 -11.38
C SER A 3 -7.20 -6.60 -11.59
N ALA A 4 -7.55 -5.57 -12.35
CA ALA A 4 -8.86 -5.48 -12.99
C ALA A 4 -8.87 -6.44 -14.18
N LEU A 5 -9.67 -7.50 -14.08
CA LEU A 5 -9.82 -8.54 -15.11
C LEU A 5 -10.79 -8.11 -16.20
N ASP A 6 -11.83 -7.38 -15.83
CA ASP A 6 -12.83 -6.84 -16.75
C ASP A 6 -13.58 -5.65 -16.14
N ILE A 7 -14.28 -4.89 -16.98
CA ILE A 7 -15.23 -3.86 -16.57
C ILE A 7 -16.52 -4.12 -17.34
N LEU A 8 -17.61 -4.35 -16.62
CA LEU A 8 -18.87 -4.72 -17.26
C LEU A 8 -19.41 -3.58 -18.13
N GLN A 9 -19.99 -3.98 -19.27
CA GLN A 9 -20.57 -3.04 -20.20
C GLN A 9 -21.79 -2.36 -19.57
N PRO A 10 -21.85 -1.01 -19.57
CA PRO A 10 -23.08 -0.32 -19.23
C PRO A 10 -24.10 -0.54 -20.35
N PRO A 11 -25.38 -0.79 -20.02
CA PRO A 11 -26.41 -1.09 -21.03
C PRO A 11 -26.68 0.10 -21.97
N HIS A 12 -26.52 1.34 -21.48
CA HIS A 12 -26.61 2.56 -22.28
C HIS A 12 -25.86 3.71 -21.59
N LEU A 13 -25.28 4.63 -22.37
CA LEU A 13 -24.58 5.82 -21.88
C LEU A 13 -25.46 6.68 -20.94
N ASP A 14 -26.72 6.88 -21.32
CA ASP A 14 -27.66 7.70 -20.55
C ASP A 14 -28.02 7.11 -19.17
N PHE A 15 -27.89 5.79 -19.01
CA PHE A 15 -28.15 5.07 -17.76
C PHE A 15 -26.87 4.65 -17.04
N PHE A 16 -25.70 5.16 -17.46
CA PHE A 16 -24.42 4.83 -16.85
C PHE A 16 -24.27 5.57 -15.51
N GLN A 17 -24.78 4.96 -14.44
CA GLN A 17 -24.69 5.46 -13.06
C GLN A 17 -23.72 4.64 -12.20
N GLU A 18 -23.50 3.38 -12.56
CA GLU A 18 -22.70 2.43 -11.80
C GLU A 18 -21.62 1.83 -12.68
N ILE A 19 -20.48 1.50 -12.06
CA ILE A 19 -19.36 0.82 -12.70
C ILE A 19 -19.12 -0.47 -11.95
N TYR A 20 -19.07 -1.58 -12.68
CA TYR A 20 -18.79 -2.89 -12.11
C TYR A 20 -17.44 -3.35 -12.65
N VAL A 21 -16.46 -3.43 -11.75
CA VAL A 21 -15.10 -3.91 -12.05
C VAL A 21 -14.99 -5.35 -11.58
N ILE A 22 -14.65 -6.26 -12.48
CA ILE A 22 -14.32 -7.64 -12.15
C ILE A 22 -12.83 -7.69 -11.82
N THR A 23 -12.51 -8.21 -10.65
CA THR A 23 -11.14 -8.49 -10.23
C THR A 23 -10.97 -9.98 -9.96
N GLU A 24 -9.73 -10.38 -9.70
CA GLU A 24 -9.50 -11.64 -9.02
C GLU A 24 -10.14 -11.65 -7.62
N LEU A 25 -10.57 -12.83 -7.18
CA LEU A 25 -11.15 -13.02 -5.86
C LEU A 25 -10.05 -13.15 -4.81
N MET A 26 -10.04 -12.24 -3.85
CA MET A 26 -9.21 -12.30 -2.64
C MET A 26 -10.14 -12.49 -1.44
N GLN A 27 -9.98 -13.58 -0.69
CA GLN A 27 -10.94 -13.98 0.34
C GLN A 27 -10.92 -13.07 1.59
N SER A 28 -9.81 -12.41 1.86
CA SER A 28 -9.61 -11.58 3.04
C SER A 28 -8.71 -10.39 2.74
N ASP A 29 -8.49 -9.58 3.77
CA ASP A 29 -7.47 -8.54 3.84
C ASP A 29 -6.50 -8.85 4.99
N LEU A 30 -5.33 -8.19 4.98
CA LEU A 30 -4.28 -8.42 5.96
C LEU A 30 -4.71 -7.96 7.36
N HIS A 31 -5.61 -6.97 7.47
CA HIS A 31 -6.15 -6.52 8.76
C HIS A 31 -6.85 -7.69 9.48
N LYS A 32 -7.78 -8.38 8.80
CA LYS A 32 -8.45 -9.57 9.35
C LYS A 32 -7.47 -10.67 9.71
N ILE A 33 -6.43 -10.89 8.90
CA ILE A 33 -5.38 -11.88 9.22
C ILE A 33 -4.64 -11.49 10.51
N ILE A 34 -4.29 -10.22 10.71
CA ILE A 34 -3.58 -9.69 11.88
C ILE A 34 -4.41 -9.79 13.17
N VAL A 35 -5.71 -9.51 13.11
CA VAL A 35 -6.55 -9.52 14.33
C VAL A 35 -7.18 -10.88 14.64
N SER A 36 -7.14 -11.82 13.69
CA SER A 36 -7.67 -13.18 13.90
C SER A 36 -6.87 -13.97 14.95
N PRO A 37 -7.43 -15.05 15.52
CA PRO A 37 -6.68 -15.98 16.35
C PRO A 37 -5.76 -16.92 15.55
N GLN A 38 -5.73 -16.82 14.22
CA GLN A 38 -4.91 -17.69 13.38
C GLN A 38 -3.42 -17.44 13.66
N HIS A 39 -2.67 -18.54 13.81
CA HIS A 39 -1.24 -18.46 14.03
C HIS A 39 -0.51 -17.85 12.82
N LEU A 40 0.24 -16.77 13.06
CA LEU A 40 1.07 -16.10 12.07
C LEU A 40 2.55 -16.39 12.37
N SER A 41 3.13 -17.35 11.65
CA SER A 41 4.55 -17.71 11.79
C SER A 41 5.48 -16.64 11.20
N ALA A 42 6.76 -16.68 11.56
CA ALA A 42 7.80 -15.81 11.00
C ALA A 42 7.87 -15.86 9.47
N ASP A 43 7.68 -17.04 8.86
CA ASP A 43 7.64 -17.21 7.41
C ASP A 43 6.53 -16.37 6.77
N HIS A 44 5.34 -16.36 7.37
CA HIS A 44 4.23 -15.56 6.87
C HIS A 44 4.56 -14.06 6.91
N VAL A 45 5.18 -13.59 7.99
CA VAL A 45 5.60 -12.19 8.12
C VAL A 45 6.57 -11.81 6.99
N LYS A 46 7.62 -12.62 6.77
CA LYS A 46 8.61 -12.38 5.71
C LYS A 46 7.97 -12.37 4.31
N VAL A 47 7.09 -13.32 4.03
CA VAL A 47 6.42 -13.44 2.73
C VAL A 47 5.41 -12.31 2.48
N PHE A 48 4.64 -11.89 3.50
CA PHE A 48 3.75 -10.74 3.36
C PHE A 48 4.53 -9.45 3.16
N LEU A 49 5.55 -9.20 3.98
CA LEU A 49 6.40 -8.02 3.85
C LEU A 49 7.08 -7.96 2.48
N TYR A 50 7.64 -9.08 2.01
CA TYR A 50 8.25 -9.18 0.68
C TYR A 50 7.24 -8.83 -0.42
N GLN A 51 6.03 -9.39 -0.40
CA GLN A 51 5.01 -9.12 -1.42
C GLN A 51 4.54 -7.66 -1.43
N ILE A 52 4.42 -7.03 -0.25
CA ILE A 52 4.07 -5.61 -0.13
C ILE A 52 5.15 -4.74 -0.79
N LEU A 53 6.42 -4.94 -0.38
CA LEU A 53 7.55 -4.19 -0.93
C LEU A 53 7.72 -4.42 -2.43
N ARG A 54 7.60 -5.67 -2.89
CA ARG A 54 7.64 -6.01 -4.32
C ARG A 54 6.53 -5.30 -5.11
N GLY A 55 5.33 -5.22 -4.55
CA GLY A 55 4.21 -4.49 -5.16
C GLY A 55 4.45 -2.98 -5.22
N LEU A 56 4.98 -2.40 -4.14
CA LEU A 56 5.33 -0.99 -4.08
C LEU A 56 6.48 -0.63 -5.02
N LYS A 57 7.50 -1.48 -5.17
CA LYS A 57 8.59 -1.26 -6.14
C LYS A 57 8.03 -1.04 -7.54
N TYR A 58 7.08 -1.89 -7.96
CA TYR A 58 6.41 -1.75 -9.25
C TYR A 58 5.67 -0.41 -9.36
N LEU A 59 4.87 -0.04 -8.35
CA LEU A 59 4.11 1.23 -8.34
C LEU A 59 5.03 2.46 -8.34
N HIS A 60 6.04 2.47 -7.48
CA HIS A 60 7.04 3.53 -7.34
C HIS A 60 7.85 3.72 -8.61
N SER A 61 8.22 2.64 -9.31
CA SER A 61 8.85 2.72 -10.63
C SER A 61 7.92 3.28 -11.72
N ALA A 62 6.60 3.17 -11.54
CA ALA A 62 5.60 3.83 -12.36
C ALA A 62 5.33 5.28 -11.91
N ARG A 63 6.08 5.80 -10.93
CA ARG A 63 5.87 7.12 -10.27
C ARG A 63 4.54 7.23 -9.52
N ILE A 64 3.92 6.12 -9.12
CA ILE A 64 2.67 6.12 -8.36
C ILE A 64 2.99 6.02 -6.87
N ILE A 65 2.56 7.01 -6.09
CA ILE A 65 2.57 6.98 -4.62
C ILE A 65 1.17 6.57 -4.16
N HIS A 66 1.07 5.53 -3.33
CA HIS A 66 -0.24 5.00 -2.94
C HIS A 66 -0.92 5.84 -1.85
N ARG A 67 -0.15 6.38 -0.88
CA ARG A 67 -0.57 7.30 0.20
C ARG A 67 -1.56 6.74 1.24
N ASP A 68 -2.10 5.53 1.04
CA ASP A 68 -3.05 4.86 1.95
C ASP A 68 -2.72 3.37 2.11
N ILE A 69 -1.42 3.05 2.21
CA ILE A 69 -0.98 1.69 2.53
C ILE A 69 -1.36 1.38 3.97
N LYS A 70 -2.27 0.42 4.13
CA LYS A 70 -2.77 -0.07 5.43
C LYS A 70 -3.21 -1.53 5.28
N PRO A 71 -3.29 -2.32 6.36
CA PRO A 71 -3.63 -3.74 6.26
C PRO A 71 -4.97 -4.03 5.58
N GLY A 72 -5.94 -3.12 5.66
CA GLY A 72 -7.23 -3.24 4.95
C GLY A 72 -7.14 -3.11 3.43
N ASN A 73 -6.11 -2.42 2.91
CA ASN A 73 -5.85 -2.23 1.48
C ASN A 73 -4.86 -3.28 0.92
N LEU A 74 -4.54 -4.29 1.71
CA LEU A 74 -3.67 -5.41 1.35
C LEU A 74 -4.49 -6.69 1.36
N LEU A 75 -5.05 -7.04 0.20
CA LEU A 75 -5.90 -8.22 0.06
C LEU A 75 -5.06 -9.49 0.10
N VAL A 76 -5.59 -10.54 0.72
CA VAL A 76 -4.90 -11.83 0.93
C VAL A 76 -5.84 -12.98 0.57
N ASN A 77 -5.28 -14.02 -0.06
CA ASN A 77 -5.99 -15.27 -0.35
C ASN A 77 -5.50 -16.45 0.49
N SER A 78 -6.18 -17.60 0.38
CA SER A 78 -5.83 -18.83 1.11
C SER A 78 -4.43 -19.36 0.83
N ASN A 79 -3.84 -18.98 -0.30
CA ASN A 79 -2.49 -19.36 -0.70
C ASN A 79 -1.45 -18.33 -0.23
N CYS A 80 -1.82 -17.41 0.67
CA CYS A 80 -0.98 -16.30 1.16
C CYS A 80 -0.47 -15.35 0.06
N VAL A 81 -1.10 -15.35 -1.12
CA VAL A 81 -0.83 -14.33 -2.14
C VAL A 81 -1.44 -13.03 -1.66
N LEU A 82 -0.64 -11.96 -1.71
CA LEU A 82 -1.02 -10.63 -1.27
C LEU A 82 -1.09 -9.66 -2.46
N LYS A 83 -2.12 -8.82 -2.49
CA LYS A 83 -2.31 -7.79 -3.52
C LYS A 83 -2.74 -6.46 -2.92
N ILE A 84 -1.97 -5.43 -3.27
CA ILE A 84 -2.30 -4.03 -2.97
C ILE A 84 -3.51 -3.60 -3.80
N CYS A 85 -4.50 -2.98 -3.16
CA CYS A 85 -5.71 -2.42 -3.77
C CYS A 85 -6.03 -1.02 -3.23
N ASP A 86 -7.12 -0.42 -3.71
CA ASP A 86 -7.63 0.89 -3.31
C ASP A 86 -6.68 2.06 -3.61
N PHE A 87 -6.63 2.42 -4.90
CA PHE A 87 -5.86 3.54 -5.41
C PHE A 87 -6.64 4.86 -5.37
N GLY A 88 -7.74 4.95 -4.59
CA GLY A 88 -8.59 6.14 -4.56
C GLY A 88 -7.89 7.40 -4.05
N LEU A 89 -6.83 7.23 -3.26
CA LEU A 89 -5.94 8.30 -2.82
C LEU A 89 -4.56 8.21 -3.48
N ALA A 90 -4.34 7.41 -4.52
CA ALA A 90 -3.03 7.38 -5.16
C ALA A 90 -2.77 8.68 -5.95
N ARG A 91 -1.49 9.05 -6.11
CA ARG A 91 -1.07 10.18 -6.96
C ARG A 91 0.19 9.84 -7.73
N VAL A 92 0.36 10.50 -8.87
CA VAL A 92 1.66 10.56 -9.52
C VAL A 92 2.59 11.47 -8.73
N GLU A 93 3.83 11.05 -8.58
CA GLU A 93 4.90 11.82 -7.96
C GLU A 93 5.15 13.12 -8.71
N GLU A 94 4.99 14.26 -8.01
CA GLU A 94 5.24 15.59 -8.52
C GLU A 94 6.74 15.92 -8.43
N PRO A 95 7.46 16.03 -9.57
CA PRO A 95 8.91 16.25 -9.56
C PRO A 95 9.29 17.67 -9.15
N ASP A 96 8.38 18.64 -9.26
CA ASP A 96 8.63 20.02 -8.86
C ASP A 96 8.30 20.21 -7.37
N GLU A 97 9.33 20.25 -6.53
CA GLU A 97 9.20 20.44 -5.07
C GLU A 97 8.48 21.75 -4.68
N SER A 98 8.41 22.73 -5.58
CA SER A 98 7.69 23.98 -5.33
C SER A 98 6.17 23.82 -5.41
N ARG A 99 5.68 22.74 -6.04
CA ARG A 99 4.26 22.47 -6.17
C ARG A 99 3.72 21.72 -4.95
N HIS A 100 2.63 22.23 -4.43
CA HIS A 100 1.97 21.64 -3.28
C HIS A 100 1.15 20.41 -3.68
N MET A 101 1.26 19.35 -2.90
CA MET A 101 0.44 18.15 -3.02
C MET A 101 -0.69 18.15 -1.96
N THR A 102 -1.86 17.64 -2.33
CA THR A 102 -3.03 17.62 -1.43
C THR A 102 -2.81 16.69 -0.24
N GLN A 103 -3.34 17.09 0.92
CA GLN A 103 -3.38 16.26 2.12
C GLN A 103 -4.81 15.75 2.33
N GLU A 104 -5.10 14.55 1.83
CA GLU A 104 -6.42 13.94 2.00
C GLU A 104 -6.53 13.29 3.39
N VAL A 105 -7.60 13.61 4.12
CA VAL A 105 -7.77 13.21 5.52
C VAL A 105 -8.49 11.86 5.60
N VAL A 106 -7.71 10.79 5.78
CA VAL A 106 -8.18 9.41 6.01
C VAL A 106 -7.53 8.82 7.28
N THR A 107 -7.56 7.50 7.46
CA THR A 107 -6.99 6.72 8.58
C THR A 107 -5.56 7.18 8.94
N GLN A 108 -5.33 7.51 10.21
CA GLN A 108 -4.08 8.14 10.66
C GLN A 108 -2.98 7.18 11.14
N TYR A 109 -3.32 5.92 11.46
CA TYR A 109 -2.40 4.98 12.12
C TYR A 109 -1.13 4.66 11.32
N TYR A 110 -1.22 4.73 9.98
CA TYR A 110 -0.14 4.41 9.05
C TYR A 110 0.40 5.65 8.34
N ARG A 111 -0.05 6.85 8.73
CA ARG A 111 0.35 8.12 8.10
C ARG A 111 1.75 8.52 8.55
N ALA A 112 2.56 8.94 7.59
CA ALA A 112 3.93 9.36 7.82
C ALA A 112 4.04 10.67 8.63
N PRO A 113 5.10 10.86 9.45
CA PRO A 113 5.30 12.05 10.29
C PRO A 113 5.23 13.36 9.51
N GLU A 114 5.84 13.46 8.35
CA GLU A 114 5.85 14.63 7.48
C GLU A 114 4.43 15.03 7.04
N LEU A 115 3.56 14.06 6.75
CA LEU A 115 2.16 14.33 6.44
C LEU A 115 1.38 14.81 7.68
N LEU A 116 1.65 14.23 8.85
CA LEU A 116 1.07 14.66 10.13
C LEU A 116 1.55 16.06 10.54
N MET A 117 2.77 16.44 10.14
CA MET A 117 3.40 17.73 10.43
C MET A 117 3.12 18.79 9.35
N GLY A 118 2.27 18.50 8.36
CA GLY A 118 1.83 19.52 7.40
C GLY A 118 2.78 19.75 6.23
N ALA A 119 3.63 18.79 5.87
CA ALA A 119 4.51 18.90 4.71
C ALA A 119 3.70 19.11 3.43
N ARG A 120 4.14 20.09 2.63
CA ARG A 120 3.46 20.50 1.38
C ARG A 120 3.87 19.67 0.18
N HIS A 121 5.04 19.04 0.26
CA HIS A 121 5.56 18.11 -0.73
C HIS A 121 6.01 16.85 0.02
N TYR A 122 5.84 15.70 -0.63
CA TYR A 122 6.20 14.41 -0.06
C TYR A 122 6.48 13.42 -1.19
N THR A 123 7.30 12.42 -0.87
CA THR A 123 7.80 11.44 -1.84
C THR A 123 7.22 10.06 -1.56
N GLN A 124 7.69 9.07 -2.33
CA GLN A 124 7.43 7.64 -2.12
C GLN A 124 7.78 7.15 -0.69
N ALA A 125 8.60 7.90 0.06
CA ALA A 125 8.96 7.61 1.45
C ALA A 125 7.74 7.55 2.41
N VAL A 126 6.59 8.15 2.05
CA VAL A 126 5.36 8.03 2.84
C VAL A 126 4.85 6.59 2.88
N ASP A 127 4.95 5.87 1.75
CA ASP A 127 4.52 4.47 1.67
C ASP A 127 5.50 3.57 2.44
N VAL A 128 6.81 3.88 2.43
CA VAL A 128 7.83 3.16 3.22
C VAL A 128 7.50 3.22 4.71
N TRP A 129 7.14 4.40 5.23
CA TRP A 129 6.70 4.56 6.61
C TRP A 129 5.48 3.69 6.93
N SER A 130 4.47 3.71 6.06
CA SER A 130 3.27 2.90 6.22
C SER A 130 3.61 1.40 6.26
N VAL A 131 4.53 0.93 5.41
CA VAL A 131 5.03 -0.45 5.46
C VAL A 131 5.74 -0.75 6.77
N GLY A 132 6.57 0.16 7.29
CA GLY A 132 7.19 0.02 8.62
C GLY A 132 6.15 -0.18 9.73
N CYS A 133 5.09 0.63 9.72
CA CYS A 133 3.97 0.48 10.67
C CYS A 133 3.31 -0.90 10.56
N ILE A 134 3.02 -1.36 9.33
CA ILE A 134 2.43 -2.67 9.06
C ILE A 134 3.38 -3.80 9.47
N PHE A 135 4.69 -3.65 9.27
CA PHE A 135 5.67 -4.64 9.65
C PHE A 135 5.74 -4.79 11.17
N GLY A 136 5.78 -3.68 11.91
CA GLY A 136 5.66 -3.71 13.38
C GLY A 136 4.36 -4.35 13.85
N GLU A 137 3.25 -4.10 13.15
CA GLU A 137 1.94 -4.71 13.43
C GLU A 137 1.90 -6.22 13.11
N LEU A 138 2.55 -6.68 12.04
CA LEU A 138 2.71 -8.11 11.73
C LEU A 138 3.52 -8.84 12.81
N LEU A 139 4.57 -8.21 13.34
CA LEU A 139 5.39 -8.74 14.41
C LEU A 139 4.65 -8.77 15.76
N GLY A 140 3.91 -7.71 16.08
CA GLY A 140 3.27 -7.53 17.39
C GLY A 140 1.79 -7.90 17.48
N ARG A 141 1.14 -8.21 16.34
CA ARG A 141 -0.31 -8.49 16.22
C ARG A 141 -1.22 -7.36 16.73
N ARG A 142 -0.69 -6.13 16.79
CA ARG A 142 -1.38 -4.92 17.25
C ARG A 142 -0.90 -3.72 16.48
N ILE A 143 -1.79 -2.75 16.22
CA ILE A 143 -1.45 -1.49 15.56
C ILE A 143 -0.27 -0.84 16.30
N LEU A 144 0.80 -0.54 15.57
CA LEU A 144 2.05 -0.03 16.15
C LEU A 144 1.85 1.34 16.80
N PHE A 145 1.16 2.25 16.10
CA PHE A 145 0.86 3.60 16.57
C PHE A 145 -0.65 3.83 16.52
N GLN A 146 -1.34 3.44 17.60
CA GLN A 146 -2.77 3.65 17.74
C GLN A 146 -3.06 4.98 18.45
N ALA A 147 -3.71 5.92 17.76
CA ALA A 147 -4.04 7.24 18.31
C ALA A 147 -5.37 7.80 17.79
N GLN A 148 -6.02 8.65 18.59
CA GLN A 148 -7.33 9.22 18.23
C GLN A 148 -7.24 10.52 17.43
N SER A 149 -6.07 11.17 17.38
CA SER A 149 -5.86 12.40 16.62
C SER A 149 -4.46 12.47 16.00
N PRO A 150 -4.24 13.32 14.98
CA PRO A 150 -2.93 13.48 14.36
C PRO A 150 -1.84 13.93 15.34
N VAL A 151 -2.22 14.77 16.32
CA VAL A 151 -1.32 15.21 17.39
C VAL A 151 -0.92 14.01 18.26
N GLN A 152 -1.90 13.23 18.75
CA GLN A 152 -1.60 12.02 19.52
C GLN A 152 -0.79 11.00 18.71
N GLN A 153 -1.02 10.91 17.41
CA GLN A 153 -0.25 10.04 16.52
C GLN A 153 1.24 10.44 16.53
N LEU A 154 1.55 11.74 16.39
CA LEU A 154 2.91 12.26 16.51
C LEU A 154 3.51 11.99 17.90
N GLU A 155 2.72 12.08 18.97
CA GLU A 155 3.18 11.74 20.32
C GLU A 155 3.61 10.28 20.43
N ARG A 156 2.80 9.34 19.92
CA ARG A 156 3.15 7.91 19.91
C ARG A 156 4.40 7.61 19.10
N ILE A 157 4.57 8.29 17.97
CA ILE A 157 5.76 8.18 17.15
C ILE A 157 6.99 8.68 17.92
N THR A 158 6.86 9.83 18.59
CA THR A 158 7.92 10.44 19.41
C THR A 158 8.28 9.57 20.62
N ASP A 159 7.31 8.90 21.24
CA ASP A 159 7.56 7.98 22.35
C ASP A 159 8.47 6.80 21.94
N LEU A 160 8.40 6.36 20.68
CA LEU A 160 9.25 5.29 20.17
C LEU A 160 10.57 5.81 19.60
N LEU A 161 10.52 6.81 18.73
CA LEU A 161 11.69 7.28 17.97
C LEU A 161 12.51 8.35 18.70
N GLY A 162 11.99 8.89 19.80
CA GLY A 162 12.56 10.05 20.48
C GLY A 162 12.12 11.37 19.85
N THR A 163 12.52 12.49 20.47
CA THR A 163 12.22 13.82 19.96
C THR A 163 13.04 14.12 18.71
N PRO A 164 12.42 14.43 17.56
CA PRO A 164 13.14 14.80 16.34
C PRO A 164 13.85 16.15 16.52
N ASN A 165 15.03 16.28 15.91
CA ASN A 165 15.72 17.57 15.84
C ASN A 165 15.20 18.41 14.65
N SER A 166 15.74 19.61 14.46
CA SER A 166 15.32 20.51 13.38
C SER A 166 15.56 19.95 11.97
N GLU A 167 16.65 19.20 11.76
CA GLU A 167 16.94 18.53 10.49
C GLU A 167 15.88 17.47 10.19
N ASP A 168 15.47 16.69 11.21
CA ASP A 168 14.43 15.67 11.08
C ASP A 168 13.05 16.25 10.75
N MET A 169 12.84 17.55 10.98
CA MET A 169 11.59 18.27 10.76
C MET A 169 11.68 19.31 9.65
N LYS A 170 12.68 19.23 8.76
CA LYS A 170 12.90 20.24 7.70
C LYS A 170 11.69 20.46 6.78
N TYR A 171 10.85 19.43 6.59
CA TYR A 171 9.62 19.51 5.79
C TYR A 171 8.36 19.88 6.59
N ALA A 172 8.44 19.95 7.91
CA ALA A 172 7.29 20.26 8.77
C ALA A 172 6.88 21.73 8.66
N CYS A 173 5.59 22.02 8.85
CA CYS A 173 5.13 23.41 8.95
C CYS A 173 5.57 24.05 10.28
N GLU A 174 5.66 25.39 10.31
CA GLU A 174 6.11 26.15 11.49
C GLU A 174 5.33 25.81 12.77
N GLY A 175 4.02 25.59 12.64
CA GLY A 175 3.15 25.23 13.75
C GLY A 175 3.50 23.86 14.35
N ALA A 176 3.78 22.87 13.50
CA ALA A 176 4.17 21.54 13.94
C ALA A 176 5.56 21.53 14.58
N GLN A 177 6.54 22.21 13.96
CA GLN A 177 7.90 22.36 14.53
C GLN A 177 7.85 23.01 15.92
N SER A 178 7.11 24.12 16.04
CA SER A 178 6.95 24.83 17.31
C SER A 178 6.29 23.96 18.38
N HIS A 179 5.28 23.16 18.01
CA HIS A 179 4.62 22.25 18.94
C HIS A 179 5.56 21.14 19.43
N MET A 180 6.39 20.59 18.54
CA MET A 180 7.34 19.52 18.87
C MET A 180 8.48 20.01 19.76
N LEU A 181 9.10 21.16 19.43
CA LEU A 181 10.25 21.71 20.15
C LEU A 181 9.91 22.29 21.53
N ARG A 182 8.63 22.60 21.81
CA ARG A 182 8.20 23.06 23.14
C ARG A 182 8.19 21.96 24.19
N ARG A 183 8.24 20.69 23.79
CA ARG A 183 8.15 19.56 24.69
C ARG A 183 9.55 19.19 25.22
N PRO A 184 9.65 18.61 26.43
CA PRO A 184 10.91 18.07 26.92
C PRO A 184 11.47 17.02 25.95
N PRO A 185 12.78 17.06 25.62
CA PRO A 185 13.40 16.05 24.78
C PRO A 185 13.24 14.64 25.38
N LYS A 186 12.86 13.68 24.55
CA LYS A 186 12.76 12.26 24.89
C LYS A 186 13.81 11.45 24.12
N PRO A 187 14.54 10.53 24.79
CA PRO A 187 15.41 9.61 24.08
C PRO A 187 14.59 8.58 23.29
N PRO A 188 15.15 7.96 22.23
CA PRO A 188 14.50 6.87 21.52
C PRO A 188 14.30 5.63 22.41
N ALA A 189 13.15 4.96 22.26
CA ALA A 189 12.79 3.74 22.97
C ALA A 189 12.81 2.50 22.06
N LEU A 190 13.74 2.45 21.09
CA LEU A 190 13.88 1.38 20.11
C LEU A 190 13.97 -0.05 20.69
N PRO A 191 14.56 -0.29 21.88
CA PRO A 191 14.55 -1.62 22.50
C PRO A 191 13.14 -2.21 22.69
N ALA A 192 12.10 -1.38 22.77
CA ALA A 192 10.71 -1.84 22.85
C ALA A 192 10.29 -2.69 21.62
N LEU A 193 10.91 -2.49 20.45
CA LEU A 193 10.60 -3.26 19.25
C LEU A 193 10.98 -4.74 19.37
N TYR A 194 12.02 -5.07 20.13
CA TYR A 194 12.40 -6.46 20.42
C TYR A 194 11.37 -7.18 21.31
N THR A 195 10.50 -6.43 21.99
CA THR A 195 9.47 -6.99 22.88
C THR A 195 8.16 -7.28 22.15
N LEU A 196 8.05 -6.97 20.85
CA LEU A 196 6.83 -7.18 20.07
C LEU A 196 6.42 -8.65 20.01
N SER A 197 7.37 -9.54 19.75
CA SER A 197 7.20 -11.00 19.79
C SER A 197 8.55 -11.71 19.67
N SER A 198 8.55 -13.04 19.77
CA SER A 198 9.72 -13.88 19.47
C SER A 198 10.18 -13.79 18.00
N HIS A 199 9.36 -13.27 17.09
CA HIS A 199 9.73 -13.06 15.69
C HIS A 199 10.48 -11.75 15.44
N ALA A 200 10.56 -10.86 16.43
CA ALA A 200 11.29 -9.60 16.35
C ALA A 200 12.81 -9.84 16.51
N THR A 201 13.41 -10.55 15.55
CA THR A 201 14.86 -10.80 15.51
C THR A 201 15.64 -9.51 15.28
N HIS A 202 16.96 -9.56 15.44
CA HIS A 202 17.81 -8.40 15.19
C HIS A 202 17.66 -7.86 13.76
N GLU A 203 17.60 -8.74 12.76
CA GLU A 203 17.41 -8.37 11.36
C GLU A 203 16.02 -7.78 11.10
N ALA A 204 14.99 -8.30 11.78
CA ALA A 204 13.63 -7.77 11.69
C ALA A 204 13.58 -6.33 12.24
N VAL A 205 14.08 -6.14 13.46
CA VAL A 205 14.09 -4.83 14.13
C VAL A 205 14.99 -3.86 13.38
N HIS A 206 16.14 -4.29 12.87
CA HIS A 206 17.02 -3.47 12.06
C HIS A 206 16.28 -2.94 10.82
N LEU A 207 15.69 -3.81 9.99
CA LEU A 207 14.90 -3.38 8.83
C LEU A 207 13.75 -2.44 9.22
N LEU A 208 13.03 -2.75 10.30
CA LEU A 208 11.93 -1.93 10.80
C LEU A 208 12.39 -0.51 11.17
N THR A 209 13.50 -0.38 11.90
CA THR A 209 14.06 0.92 12.29
C THR A 209 14.57 1.74 11.11
N GLN A 210 14.98 1.08 10.02
CA GLN A 210 15.39 1.75 8.78
C GLN A 210 14.20 2.25 7.94
N MET A 211 12.98 1.76 8.21
CA MET A 211 11.74 2.27 7.62
C MET A 211 11.10 3.38 8.48
N LEU A 212 11.32 3.35 9.80
CA LEU A 212 10.71 4.27 10.76
C LEU A 212 11.65 5.41 11.15
N ALA A 213 11.72 6.45 10.31
CA ALA A 213 12.44 7.69 10.58
C ALA A 213 11.55 8.92 10.41
N PHE A 214 11.80 9.98 11.19
CA PHE A 214 11.09 11.26 11.03
C PHE A 214 11.42 11.92 9.69
N ASP A 215 12.71 12.10 9.38
CA ASP A 215 13.16 12.58 8.08
C ASP A 215 12.86 11.52 7.01
N PRO A 216 12.01 11.82 6.00
CA PRO A 216 11.75 10.89 4.91
C PRO A 216 13.01 10.51 4.12
N ASP A 217 14.03 11.39 4.07
CA ASP A 217 15.26 11.15 3.31
C ASP A 217 16.21 10.18 4.01
N LYS A 218 15.97 9.89 5.29
CA LYS A 218 16.71 8.90 6.08
C LYS A 218 16.08 7.51 6.04
N ARG A 219 14.91 7.36 5.41
CA ARG A 219 14.25 6.05 5.25
C ARG A 219 14.88 5.32 4.09
N LEU A 220 14.99 3.99 4.19
CA LEU A 220 15.34 3.17 3.04
C LEU A 220 14.34 3.35 1.91
N THR A 221 14.84 3.33 0.69
CA THR A 221 14.00 3.09 -0.49
C THR A 221 13.45 1.67 -0.47
N ILE A 222 12.36 1.43 -1.21
CA ILE A 222 11.79 0.09 -1.36
C ILE A 222 12.81 -0.90 -1.94
N SER A 223 13.66 -0.47 -2.87
CA SER A 223 14.69 -1.31 -3.47
C SER A 223 15.75 -1.73 -2.45
N GLU A 224 16.19 -0.82 -1.58
CA GLU A 224 17.13 -1.13 -0.51
C GLU A 224 16.49 -2.03 0.55
N ALA A 225 15.23 -1.77 0.91
CA ALA A 225 14.46 -2.64 1.80
C ALA A 225 14.36 -4.07 1.24
N LEU A 226 14.05 -4.20 -0.07
CA LEU A 226 14.04 -5.49 -0.76
C LEU A 226 15.41 -6.17 -0.77
N GLY A 227 16.51 -5.43 -0.78
CA GLY A 227 17.88 -5.96 -0.67
C GLY A 227 18.31 -6.36 0.75
N HIS A 228 17.48 -6.12 1.76
CA HIS A 228 17.83 -6.40 3.15
C HIS A 228 17.82 -7.91 3.46
N PRO A 229 18.81 -8.47 4.20
CA PRO A 229 18.94 -9.91 4.46
C PRO A 229 17.70 -10.58 5.11
N TYR A 230 16.95 -9.82 5.92
CA TYR A 230 15.70 -10.28 6.52
C TYR A 230 14.69 -10.85 5.50
N LEU A 231 14.71 -10.34 4.25
CA LEU A 231 13.77 -10.72 3.21
C LEU A 231 14.24 -11.87 2.32
N ASP A 232 15.46 -12.37 2.48
CA ASP A 232 16.01 -13.41 1.58
C ASP A 232 15.17 -14.69 1.58
N GLU A 233 14.78 -15.16 2.77
CA GLU A 233 13.90 -16.33 2.91
C GLU A 233 12.48 -16.06 2.38
N GLY A 234 11.95 -14.84 2.62
CA GLY A 234 10.63 -14.45 2.12
C GLY A 234 10.59 -14.41 0.59
N ARG A 235 11.64 -13.83 -0.03
CA ARG A 235 11.84 -13.78 -1.49
C ARG A 235 11.94 -15.18 -2.05
N LEU A 236 12.79 -16.03 -1.47
CA LEU A 236 12.98 -17.40 -1.92
C LEU A 236 11.65 -18.17 -1.84
N ARG A 237 10.98 -18.16 -0.68
CA ARG A 237 9.71 -18.88 -0.48
C ARG A 237 8.63 -18.42 -1.45
N TYR A 238 8.46 -17.11 -1.62
CA TYR A 238 7.48 -16.58 -2.57
C TYR A 238 7.76 -17.09 -3.99
N HIS A 239 9.02 -16.96 -4.44
CA HIS A 239 9.38 -17.44 -5.76
C HIS A 239 9.30 -18.95 -5.85
N SER A 240 9.61 -19.72 -4.79
CA SER A 240 9.62 -21.18 -4.67
C SER A 240 8.26 -21.88 -4.79
N CYS A 241 7.15 -21.25 -4.40
CA CYS A 241 5.85 -21.93 -4.43
C CYS A 241 4.61 -21.06 -4.62
N MET A 242 4.73 -19.73 -4.69
CA MET A 242 3.56 -18.83 -4.66
C MET A 242 3.44 -17.98 -5.93
N CYS A 243 4.57 -17.57 -6.51
CA CYS A 243 4.56 -16.69 -7.66
C CYS A 243 4.05 -17.41 -8.93
N THR A 244 3.52 -16.63 -9.86
CA THR A 244 3.15 -17.10 -11.20
C THR A 244 4.26 -16.87 -12.23
N CYS A 245 5.34 -16.18 -11.88
CA CYS A 245 6.45 -15.88 -12.78
C CYS A 245 7.55 -16.96 -12.80
N CYS A 246 7.49 -17.95 -11.89
CA CYS A 246 8.40 -19.10 -11.88
C CYS A 246 7.59 -20.39 -12.08
N ALA A 247 8.11 -21.32 -12.88
CA ALA A 247 7.38 -22.54 -13.26
C ALA A 247 8.14 -23.81 -12.81
N ALA A 248 7.40 -24.85 -12.48
CA ALA A 248 7.97 -26.18 -12.36
C ALA A 248 8.31 -26.71 -13.77
N THR A 249 9.49 -27.32 -13.90
CA THR A 249 9.94 -27.96 -15.14
C THR A 249 9.48 -29.43 -15.17
N THR A 250 9.38 -30.00 -16.37
CA THR A 250 8.97 -31.41 -16.57
C THR A 250 9.91 -32.43 -15.93
N CYS A 251 11.17 -32.07 -15.66
CA CYS A 251 12.16 -32.91 -15.00
C CYS A 251 12.22 -32.72 -13.47
N GLY A 252 11.25 -32.04 -12.86
CA GLY A 252 11.19 -31.83 -11.40
C GLY A 252 12.05 -30.68 -10.86
N GLY A 253 12.77 -29.96 -11.73
CA GLY A 253 13.44 -28.70 -11.39
C GLY A 253 12.48 -27.49 -11.42
N ARG A 254 12.96 -26.31 -11.03
CA ARG A 254 12.20 -25.06 -11.09
C ARG A 254 12.89 -24.06 -12.01
N GLN A 255 12.14 -23.47 -12.94
CA GLN A 255 12.60 -22.35 -13.77
C GLN A 255 12.22 -21.05 -13.07
N TYR A 256 13.22 -20.29 -12.66
CA TYR A 256 13.06 -18.99 -12.02
C TYR A 256 13.01 -17.87 -13.06
N THR A 257 12.21 -16.83 -12.79
CA THR A 257 12.25 -15.58 -13.57
C THR A 257 13.64 -14.94 -13.48
N HIS A 258 14.04 -14.22 -14.52
CA HIS A 258 15.30 -13.46 -14.54
C HIS A 258 15.24 -12.21 -13.66
N ASP A 259 14.04 -11.68 -13.43
CA ASP A 259 13.80 -10.55 -12.55
C ASP A 259 12.73 -10.91 -11.52
N PHE A 260 13.16 -11.03 -10.26
CA PHE A 260 12.28 -11.34 -9.14
C PHE A 260 11.37 -10.19 -8.75
N GLU A 261 11.75 -8.95 -9.08
CA GLU A 261 11.16 -7.73 -8.55
C GLU A 261 11.04 -6.70 -9.69
N PRO A 262 10.19 -6.95 -10.70
CA PRO A 262 10.13 -6.13 -11.89
C PRO A 262 9.63 -4.72 -11.60
N SER A 263 10.18 -3.77 -12.35
CA SER A 263 9.68 -2.41 -12.46
C SER A 263 8.59 -2.32 -13.53
N ALA A 264 7.75 -1.29 -13.43
CA ALA A 264 6.81 -0.93 -14.47
C ALA A 264 7.57 -0.54 -15.75
N PRO A 265 7.08 -0.94 -16.94
CA PRO A 265 7.77 -0.64 -18.20
C PRO A 265 7.73 0.86 -18.53
N HIS A 266 6.73 1.58 -18.05
CA HIS A 266 6.52 3.00 -18.27
C HIS A 266 5.99 3.66 -17.00
N SER A 267 6.28 4.95 -16.84
CA SER A 267 5.62 5.78 -15.83
C SER A 267 4.11 5.88 -16.12
N PHE A 268 3.32 6.05 -15.07
CA PHE A 268 1.90 6.30 -15.21
C PHE A 268 1.66 7.70 -15.78
N ASP A 269 0.83 7.78 -16.82
CA ASP A 269 0.39 9.03 -17.42
C ASP A 269 -0.92 9.45 -16.79
N ASP A 270 -0.90 10.53 -16.01
CA ASP A 270 -2.06 11.16 -15.37
C ASP A 270 -2.52 12.45 -16.08
N THR A 271 -1.92 12.80 -17.23
CA THR A 271 -2.24 14.06 -17.93
C THR A 271 -3.71 14.17 -18.33
N TRP A 272 -4.36 13.03 -18.53
CA TRP A 272 -5.78 12.93 -18.83
C TRP A 272 -6.69 13.39 -17.68
N GLU A 273 -6.23 13.38 -16.43
CA GLU A 273 -7.05 13.83 -15.28
C GLU A 273 -7.39 15.32 -15.41
N GLY A 274 -6.47 16.14 -15.93
CA GLY A 274 -6.68 17.58 -16.13
C GLY A 274 -7.75 17.93 -17.18
N GLU A 275 -8.10 16.98 -18.04
CA GLU A 275 -9.14 17.11 -19.05
C GLU A 275 -10.55 16.85 -18.48
N LEU A 276 -10.65 16.14 -17.34
CA LEU A 276 -11.89 15.70 -16.72
C LEU A 276 -12.48 16.77 -15.79
N ARG A 277 -13.18 17.74 -16.37
CA ARG A 277 -13.77 18.88 -15.64
C ARG A 277 -15.26 18.72 -15.34
N SER A 278 -15.88 17.67 -15.86
CA SER A 278 -17.31 17.39 -15.70
C SER A 278 -17.60 15.90 -15.66
N MET A 279 -18.68 15.52 -14.97
CA MET A 279 -19.14 14.12 -14.93
C MET A 279 -19.47 13.57 -16.32
N SER A 280 -19.89 14.41 -17.26
CA SER A 280 -20.17 13.99 -18.64
C SER A 280 -18.89 13.52 -19.35
N GLN A 281 -17.78 14.25 -19.20
CA GLN A 281 -16.49 13.85 -19.77
C GLN A 281 -15.96 12.57 -19.14
N VAL A 282 -16.12 12.41 -17.81
CA VAL A 282 -15.74 11.18 -17.10
C VAL A 282 -16.50 9.98 -17.66
N LYS A 283 -17.83 10.10 -17.79
CA LYS A 283 -18.68 9.02 -18.34
C LYS A 283 -18.31 8.67 -19.78
N ASP A 284 -18.13 9.67 -20.64
CA ASP A 284 -17.77 9.46 -22.04
C ASP A 284 -16.41 8.77 -22.19
N ARG A 285 -15.40 9.22 -21.44
CA ARG A 285 -14.05 8.61 -21.47
C ARG A 285 -14.06 7.17 -20.95
N LEU A 286 -14.74 6.91 -19.84
CA LEU A 286 -14.91 5.56 -19.31
C LEU A 286 -15.65 4.66 -20.29
N HIS A 287 -16.74 5.12 -20.89
CA HIS A 287 -17.49 4.35 -21.88
C HIS A 287 -16.61 4.00 -23.09
N LYS A 288 -15.88 4.98 -23.65
CA LYS A 288 -14.91 4.75 -24.75
C LYS A 288 -13.83 3.75 -24.36
N PHE A 289 -13.31 3.82 -23.14
CA PHE A 289 -12.33 2.88 -22.62
C PHE A 289 -12.88 1.44 -22.54
N ILE A 290 -14.10 1.28 -22.00
CA ILE A 290 -14.76 -0.04 -21.90
C ILE A 290 -15.03 -0.60 -23.31
N MET A 291 -15.58 0.21 -24.22
CA MET A 291 -15.88 -0.21 -25.59
C MET A 291 -14.61 -0.60 -26.38
N SER A 292 -13.50 0.12 -26.21
CA SER A 292 -12.25 -0.19 -26.91
C SER A 292 -11.58 -1.48 -26.40
N HIS A 293 -11.76 -1.83 -25.13
CA HIS A 293 -11.25 -3.09 -24.56
C HIS A 293 -12.06 -4.31 -25.03
N LEU A 294 -13.36 -4.15 -25.32
CA LEU A 294 -14.24 -5.21 -25.80
C LEU A 294 -14.02 -5.57 -27.27
N ALA A 295 -13.56 -4.63 -28.09
CA ALA A 295 -13.28 -4.84 -29.52
C ALA A 295 -12.14 -5.86 -29.82
N ARG A 296 -11.57 -6.49 -28.79
CA ARG A 296 -10.49 -7.48 -28.85
C ARG A 296 -10.99 -8.94 -28.72
N ASP A 297 -12.07 -9.29 -29.40
CA ASP A 297 -12.66 -10.66 -29.47
C ASP A 297 -13.17 -11.27 -28.15
N ARG A 298 -13.81 -10.47 -27.27
CA ARG A 298 -14.48 -11.00 -26.07
C ARG A 298 -15.99 -10.81 -26.13
N VAL A 299 -16.73 -11.80 -25.65
CA VAL A 299 -18.17 -11.68 -25.40
C VAL A 299 -18.36 -10.69 -24.25
N PRO A 300 -19.11 -9.59 -24.45
CA PRO A 300 -19.35 -8.62 -23.38
C PRO A 300 -20.02 -9.28 -22.19
N LEU A 301 -19.42 -9.12 -21.01
CA LEU A 301 -20.08 -9.48 -19.77
C LEU A 301 -21.03 -8.34 -19.38
N CYS A 302 -22.30 -8.70 -19.21
CA CYS A 302 -23.35 -7.80 -18.75
C CYS A 302 -23.97 -8.36 -17.48
N ILE A 303 -24.28 -7.49 -16.52
CA ILE A 303 -25.18 -7.86 -15.43
C ILE A 303 -26.59 -7.94 -16.00
N ASN A 304 -27.30 -9.03 -15.69
CA ASN A 304 -28.74 -9.10 -15.88
C ASN A 304 -29.44 -8.64 -14.59
N PRO A 305 -29.93 -7.38 -14.51
CA PRO A 305 -30.58 -6.86 -13.32
C PRO A 305 -31.90 -7.56 -13.01
N MET A 306 -32.48 -8.26 -13.99
CA MET A 306 -33.71 -9.06 -13.84
C MET A 306 -33.43 -10.48 -13.31
N SER A 307 -32.16 -10.88 -13.17
CA SER A 307 -31.83 -12.21 -12.66
C SER A 307 -32.13 -12.34 -11.16
N ALA A 308 -32.55 -13.53 -10.73
CA ALA A 308 -32.80 -13.80 -9.31
C ALA A 308 -31.55 -13.59 -8.45
N ALA A 309 -30.36 -13.88 -9.00
CA ALA A 309 -29.07 -13.69 -8.34
C ALA A 309 -28.69 -12.22 -8.15
N TYR A 310 -29.16 -11.31 -9.03
CA TYR A 310 -28.86 -9.88 -8.92
C TYR A 310 -29.35 -9.27 -7.61
N LYS A 311 -30.51 -9.70 -7.10
CA LYS A 311 -31.03 -9.22 -5.81
C LYS A 311 -30.12 -9.54 -4.62
N SER A 312 -29.35 -10.62 -4.70
CA SER A 312 -28.36 -10.98 -3.68
C SER A 312 -27.05 -10.24 -3.88
N PHE A 313 -26.65 -10.02 -5.14
CA PHE A 313 -25.44 -9.29 -5.52
C PHE A 313 -25.53 -7.78 -5.23
N ALA A 314 -26.65 -7.14 -5.55
CA ALA A 314 -26.87 -5.70 -5.39
C ALA A 314 -27.22 -5.27 -3.95
N ARG A 315 -27.28 -6.21 -3.00
CA ARG A 315 -27.45 -5.85 -1.59
C ARG A 315 -26.18 -5.15 -1.12
N PRO A 316 -26.28 -3.91 -0.58
CA PRO A 316 -25.13 -3.28 0.02
C PRO A 316 -24.60 -4.20 1.12
N VAL A 317 -23.32 -4.59 1.01
CA VAL A 317 -22.60 -5.15 2.14
C VAL A 317 -22.52 -4.01 3.14
N HIS A 318 -23.25 -4.11 4.25
CA HIS A 318 -23.05 -3.21 5.38
C HIS A 318 -21.60 -3.43 5.84
N VAL A 319 -20.73 -2.49 5.48
CA VAL A 319 -19.34 -2.39 5.96
C VAL A 319 -19.36 -1.86 7.38
#